data_AF-K9E886-F1
#
_entry.id   AF-K9E886-F1
#
_cell.length_a   1.000
_cell.length_b   1.000
_cell.length_c   1.000
_cell.angle_alpha   90.00
_cell.angle_beta   90.00
_cell.angle_gamma   90.00
#
_symmetry.space_group_name_H-M   'P 1'
#
loop_
_entity.id
_entity.type
_entity.pdbx_description
1 polymer ?
#
loop_
_entity_poly.entity_id
_entity_poly.type
_entity_poly.pdbx_seq_one_letter_code
_entity_poly.pdbx_strand_id
1 'polypeptide(L)' 'MKENVYRLCYIDQSGNYYGDVIQSESRVQAIQLFKEKFDIEPSAYVLVDRVISEEVWQ' A
#
# COMPACT_ATOMS: atom_id res chain seq x y z
N MET A 1 12.05 -16.24 3.95
CA MET A 1 12.22 -15.23 2.88
C MET A 1 12.07 -13.84 3.53
N LYS A 2 12.75 -12.79 3.05
CA LYS A 2 12.59 -11.45 3.65
C LYS A 2 11.33 -10.81 3.05
N GLU A 3 10.32 -10.57 3.88
CA GLU A 3 9.10 -9.86 3.49
C GLU A 3 9.43 -8.39 3.16
N ASN A 4 8.81 -7.86 2.11
CA ASN A 4 8.93 -6.46 1.73
C ASN A 4 7.80 -5.65 2.38
N VAL A 5 8.07 -4.39 2.70
CA VAL A 5 7.09 -3.46 3.26
C VAL A 5 6.78 -2.39 2.21
N TYR A 6 5.50 -2.24 1.87
CA TYR A 6 5.00 -1.29 0.88
C TYR A 6 4.03 -0.32 1.54
N ARG A 7 4.18 0.99 1.32
CA ARG A 7 3.15 1.96 1.69
C ARG A 7 2.29 2.26 0.47
N LEU A 8 1.00 2.01 0.58
CA LEU A 8 0.03 2.24 -0.49
C LEU A 8 -0.97 3.27 -0.04
N CYS A 9 -1.31 4.20 -0.92
CA CYS A 9 -2.36 5.17 -0.67
C CYS A 9 -3.21 5.45 -1.92
N TYR A 10 -4.44 5.87 -1.68
CA TYR A 10 -5.42 6.25 -2.67
C TYR A 10 -6.26 7.40 -2.12
N ILE A 11 -6.54 8.39 -2.98
CA ILE A 11 -7.49 9.45 -2.71
C ILE A 11 -8.60 9.30 -3.73
N ASP A 12 -9.84 9.12 -3.26
CA ASP A 12 -10.98 8.95 -4.15
C ASP A 12 -11.42 10.29 -4.78
N GLN A 13 -12.39 10.22 -5.70
CA GLN A 13 -12.93 11.41 -6.37
C GLN A 13 -13.64 12.39 -5.41
N SER A 14 -14.01 11.92 -4.21
CA SER A 14 -14.63 12.73 -3.16
C SER A 14 -13.60 13.34 -2.21
N GLY A 15 -12.31 13.04 -2.40
CA GLY A 15 -11.21 13.51 -1.55
C GLY A 15 -10.97 12.67 -0.29
N ASN A 16 -11.62 11.49 -0.16
CA ASN A 16 -11.36 10.58 0.96
C ASN A 16 -10.01 9.91 0.81
N TYR A 17 -9.22 9.88 1.88
CA TYR A 17 -7.91 9.25 1.91
C TYR A 17 -7.97 7.82 2.45
N TYR A 18 -7.33 6.90 1.73
CA TYR A 18 -7.12 5.51 2.12
C TYR A 18 -5.62 5.23 2.06
N GLY A 19 -5.01 4.79 3.16
CA GLY A 19 -3.58 4.54 3.21
C GLY A 19 -3.22 3.47 4.21
N ASP A 20 -2.27 2.62 3.85
CA ASP A 20 -1.81 1.55 4.71
C ASP A 20 -0.40 1.06 4.38
N VAL A 21 0.20 0.36 5.35
CA VAL A 21 1.48 -0.33 5.21
C VAL A 21 1.21 -1.82 5.04
N ILE A 22 1.55 -2.34 3.85
CA ILE A 22 1.30 -3.73 3.46
C ILE A 22 2.62 -4.50 3.45
N GLN A 23 2.68 -5.55 4.26
CA GLN A 23 3.74 -6.55 4.22
C GLN A 23 3.41 -7.60 3.16
N SER A 24 4.36 -7.87 2.27
CA SER A 24 4.12 -8.73 1.12
C SER A 24 5.42 -9.26 0.53
N GLU A 25 5.37 -10.42 -0.12
CA GLU A 25 6.51 -11.00 -0.83
C GLU A 25 6.83 -10.23 -2.12
N SER A 26 5.82 -9.56 -2.71
CA SER A 26 5.97 -8.79 -3.95
C SER A 26 5.08 -7.54 -4.00
N ARG A 27 5.42 -6.60 -4.89
CA ARG A 27 4.60 -5.41 -5.15
C ARG A 27 3.20 -5.77 -5.66
N VAL A 28 3.10 -6.80 -6.50
CA VAL A 28 1.83 -7.25 -7.08
C VAL A 28 0.89 -7.76 -5.98
N GLN A 29 1.41 -8.61 -5.09
CA GLN A 29 0.65 -9.11 -3.95
C GLN A 29 0.27 -7.98 -2.98
N ALA A 30 1.14 -6.99 -2.76
CA ALA A 30 0.82 -5.84 -1.91
C ALA A 30 -0.37 -5.03 -2.45
N ILE A 31 -0.42 -4.84 -3.78
CA ILE A 31 -1.53 -4.18 -4.46
C ILE A 31 -2.84 -4.99 -4.33
N GLN A 32 -2.77 -6.31 -4.48
CA GLN A 32 -3.95 -7.18 -4.32
C GLN A 32 -4.51 -7.12 -2.89
N LEU A 33 -3.64 -7.22 -1.89
CA LEU A 33 -4.03 -7.13 -0.48
C LEU A 33 -4.63 -5.77 -0.14
N PHE A 34 -4.09 -4.68 -0.68
CA PHE A 34 -4.65 -3.34 -0.49
C PHE A 34 -6.04 -3.20 -1.13
N LYS A 35 -6.23 -3.76 -2.33
CA LYS A 35 -7.54 -3.83 -2.98
C LYS A 35 -8.55 -4.59 -2.12
N GLU A 36 -8.20 -5.77 -1.63
CA GLU A 36 -9.08 -6.58 -0.77
C GLU A 36 -9.45 -5.85 0.52
N LYS A 37 -8.49 -5.13 1.12
CA LYS A 37 -8.69 -4.40 2.37
C LYS A 37 -9.64 -3.21 2.24
N PHE A 38 -9.54 -2.46 1.14
CA PHE A 38 -10.30 -1.21 0.97
C PHE A 38 -11.45 -1.30 -0.03
N ASP A 39 -11.56 -2.41 -0.77
CA ASP A 39 -12.52 -2.62 -1.88
C ASP A 39 -12.37 -1.56 -3.00
N ILE A 40 -11.12 -1.27 -3.39
CA ILE A 40 -10.77 -0.19 -4.33
C ILE A 40 -10.01 -0.75 -5.54
N GLU A 41 -10.44 -0.38 -6.74
CA GLU A 41 -9.82 -0.84 -7.99
C GLU A 41 -8.45 -0.19 -8.27
N PRO A 42 -7.50 -0.91 -8.90
CA PRO A 42 -6.09 -0.49 -9.02
C PRO A 42 -5.73 0.71 -9.88
N SER A 43 -6.70 1.37 -10.52
CA SER A 43 -6.43 2.31 -11.60
C SER A 43 -5.74 3.62 -11.16
N ALA A 44 -5.52 3.83 -9.85
CA ALA A 44 -5.07 5.13 -9.32
C ALA A 44 -4.13 5.05 -8.10
N TYR A 45 -3.31 4.00 -7.96
CA TYR A 45 -2.33 3.97 -6.87
C TYR A 45 -1.14 4.90 -7.15
N VAL A 46 -0.88 5.84 -6.24
CA VAL A 46 0.43 6.46 -6.12
C VAL A 46 1.28 5.48 -5.32
N LEU A 47 2.26 4.85 -5.98
CA LEU A 47 3.20 3.96 -5.30
C LEU A 47 4.16 4.81 -4.47
N VAL A 48 3.95 4.88 -3.16
CA VAL A 48 4.87 5.59 -2.26
C VAL A 48 5.84 4.58 -1.68
N ASP A 49 6.89 4.33 -2.47
CA ASP A 49 8.20 3.77 -2.14
C ASP A 49 8.29 2.53 -1.21
N ARG A 50 9.46 1.90 -1.19
CA ARG A 50 9.75 0.81 -0.24
C ARG A 50 10.03 1.44 1.12
N VAL A 51 9.20 1.18 2.13
CA VAL A 51 9.47 1.65 3.50
C VAL A 51 10.61 0.82 4.07
N ILE A 52 11.75 1.46 4.36
CA ILE A 52 12.85 0.81 5.09
C ILE A 52 12.44 0.79 6.57
N SER A 53 12.71 -0.33 7.26
CA SER A 53 12.19 -0.63 8.61
C SER A 53 12.44 0.45 9.69
N GLU A 54 13.34 1.39 9.45
CA GLU A 54 13.64 2.50 10.36
C GLU A 54 12.51 3.55 10.43
N GLU A 55 11.64 3.66 9.42
CA GLU A 55 10.55 4.65 9.38
C GLU A 55 9.22 4.18 10.02
N VAL A 56 9.13 2.91 10.43
CA VAL A 56 7.87 2.30 10.93
C VAL A 56 7.67 2.53 12.45
N TRP A 57 8.71 3.01 13.16
CA TRP A 57 8.74 3.11 14.62
C TRP A 57 9.07 4.52 15.15
N GLN A 58 8.80 5.57 14.37
CA GLN A 58 8.70 6.96 14.88
C GLN A 58 7.23 7.36 14.98
#